data_AF-A0A515KGK9-F1
#
_entry.id   AF-A0A515KGK9-F1
#
_cell.length_a   1.000
_cell.length_b   1.000
_cell.length_c   1.000
_cell.angle_alpha   90.00
_cell.angle_beta   90.00
_cell.angle_gamma   90.00
#
_symmetry.space_group_name_H-M   'P 1'
#
loop_
_entity.id
_entity.type
_entity.pdbx_description
1 polymer ?
#
loop_
_entity_poly.entity_id
_entity_poly.type
_entity_poly.pdbx_seq_one_letter_code
_entity_poly.pdbx_strand_id
1 'polypeptide(L)'
;MALELASVDLFRIRRSQAETISRWLTDDKALASFERAIVLRLEVHYGLWSPDLVSPTYLFGREMRQIFDNRSNQDLGFKIHPAELQSRAYLIFLAGFFRKPLQLATDIDRASPERYPHFVNMLIS
;
A
#
# COMPACT_ATOMS: atom_id res chain seq x y z
N MET A 1 8.94 18.17 16.56
CA MET A 1 9.68 16.90 16.36
C MET A 1 9.14 16.27 15.09
N ALA A 2 9.94 16.17 14.02
CA ALA A 2 9.50 15.58 12.76
C ALA A 2 9.49 14.05 12.89
N LEU A 3 8.37 13.42 12.55
CA LEU A 3 8.23 11.96 12.59
C LEU A 3 9.06 11.38 11.44
N GLU A 4 10.05 10.55 11.74
CA GLU A 4 10.84 9.85 10.71
C GLU A 4 10.12 8.57 10.32
N LEU A 5 9.40 8.58 9.19
CA LEU A 5 8.56 7.46 8.73
C LEU A 5 9.35 6.16 8.50
N ALA A 6 10.66 6.24 8.24
CA ALA A 6 11.53 5.06 8.15
C ALA A 6 11.59 4.25 9.46
N SER A 7 11.31 4.89 10.59
CA SER A 7 11.29 4.28 11.93
C SER A 7 9.90 3.84 12.39
N VAL A 8 8.84 4.22 11.68
CA VAL A 8 7.46 3.89 12.05
C VAL A 8 7.13 2.49 11.56
N ASP A 9 6.84 1.59 12.49
CA ASP A 9 6.30 0.28 12.17
C ASP A 9 4.88 0.43 11.58
N LEU A 10 4.78 0.48 10.25
CA LEU A 10 3.49 0.65 9.57
C LEU A 10 2.54 -0.57 9.72
N PHE A 11 2.99 -1.71 10.28
CA PHE A 11 2.12 -2.85 10.61
C PHE A 11 1.52 -2.77 12.02
N ARG A 12 2.02 -1.87 12.85
CA ARG A 12 1.57 -1.69 14.24
C ARG A 12 1.15 -0.25 14.49
N ILE A 13 0.58 0.41 13.49
CA ILE A 13 0.07 1.77 13.64
C ILE A 13 -1.10 1.74 14.63
N ARG A 14 -0.84 2.20 15.84
CA ARG A 14 -1.91 2.46 16.81
C ARG A 14 -2.75 3.63 16.29
N ARG A 15 -4.03 3.68 16.65
CA ARG A 15 -4.96 4.76 16.23
C ARG A 15 -4.39 6.17 16.45
N SER A 16 -3.68 6.39 17.56
CA SER A 16 -3.00 7.67 17.86
C SER A 16 -1.85 8.01 16.89
N GLN A 17 -1.15 7.00 16.36
CA GLN A 17 -0.12 7.17 15.33
C GLN A 17 -0.74 7.41 13.96
N ALA A 18 -1.86 6.76 13.64
CA ALA A 18 -2.59 6.98 12.38
C ALA A 18 -3.04 8.44 12.24
N GLU A 19 -3.60 9.03 13.29
CA GLU A 19 -3.99 10.45 13.31
C GLU A 19 -2.78 11.39 13.20
N THR A 20 -1.65 11.02 13.83
CA THR A 20 -0.39 11.77 13.75
C THR A 20 0.19 11.75 12.34
N ILE A 21 0.24 10.56 11.72
CA ILE A 21 0.71 10.36 10.34
C ILE A 21 -0.20 11.11 9.37
N SER A 22 -1.52 10.99 9.53
CA SER A 22 -2.51 11.69 8.69
C SER A 22 -2.33 13.22 8.71
N ARG A 23 -2.08 13.80 9.89
CA ARG A 23 -1.77 15.24 10.02
C ARG A 23 -0.39 15.62 9.45
N TRP A 24 0.61 14.75 9.60
CA TRP A 24 1.97 15.02 9.11
C TRP A 24 2.07 14.99 7.60
N LEU A 25 1.23 14.19 6.96
CA LEU A 25 1.27 14.02 5.53
C LEU A 25 1.11 15.34 4.76
N THR A 26 0.61 16.44 5.37
CA THR A 26 0.17 17.77 4.82
C THR A 26 0.94 18.45 3.67
N ASP A 27 2.15 18.03 3.28
CA ASP A 27 2.94 18.54 2.13
C ASP A 27 3.31 17.40 1.14
N ASP A 28 3.56 17.72 -0.13
CA ASP A 28 3.93 16.78 -1.21
C ASP A 28 5.19 15.96 -0.87
N LYS A 29 6.15 16.56 -0.15
CA LYS A 29 7.36 15.87 0.31
C LYS A 29 7.07 14.79 1.34
N ALA A 30 6.09 15.04 2.21
CA ALA A 30 5.66 14.09 3.22
C ALA A 30 4.92 12.92 2.57
N LEU A 31 4.12 13.19 1.54
CA LEU A 31 3.47 12.16 0.74
C LEU A 31 4.48 11.26 0.01
N ALA A 32 5.45 11.83 -0.69
CA ALA A 32 6.50 11.06 -1.36
C ALA A 32 7.30 10.18 -0.38
N SER A 33 7.53 10.68 0.84
CA SER A 33 8.21 9.92 1.91
C SER A 33 7.35 8.75 2.42
N PHE A 34 6.03 8.91 2.44
CA PHE A 34 5.09 7.87 2.84
C PHE A 34 4.93 6.79 1.77
N GLU A 35 4.81 7.17 0.50
CA GLU A 35 4.81 6.24 -0.63
C GLU A 35 6.09 5.40 -0.63
N ARG A 36 7.24 6.04 -0.46
CA ARG A 36 8.54 5.35 -0.36
C ARG A 36 8.62 4.42 0.85
N ALA A 37 8.07 4.81 2.00
CA ALA A 37 8.05 3.96 3.19
C ALA A 37 7.18 2.71 3.00
N ILE A 38 6.06 2.81 2.27
CA ILE A 38 5.24 1.66 1.88
C ILE A 38 6.06 0.71 0.99
N VAL A 39 6.69 1.22 -0.07
CA VAL A 39 7.49 0.41 -1.01
C VAL A 39 8.62 -0.33 -0.30
N LEU A 40 9.46 0.39 0.45
CA LEU A 40 10.55 -0.20 1.21
C LEU A 40 10.06 -1.29 2.17
N ARG A 41 8.91 -1.09 2.80
CA ARG A 41 8.35 -2.04 3.74
C ARG A 41 7.77 -3.27 3.05
N LEU A 42 7.15 -3.11 1.88
CA LEU A 42 6.70 -4.23 1.06
C LEU A 42 7.89 -5.08 0.59
N GLU A 43 8.98 -4.45 0.17
CA GLU A 43 10.22 -5.15 -0.22
C GLU A 43 10.84 -5.93 0.95
N VAL A 44 10.94 -5.31 2.14
CA VAL A 44 11.57 -5.94 3.31
C VAL A 44 10.73 -7.08 3.89
N HIS A 45 9.41 -6.89 4.02
CA HIS A 45 8.55 -7.87 4.71
C HIS A 45 7.89 -8.89 3.78
N TYR A 46 7.75 -8.58 2.50
CA TYR A 46 7.08 -9.44 1.53
C TYR A 46 7.96 -9.77 0.31
N GLY A 47 9.26 -9.45 0.34
CA GLY A 47 10.20 -9.81 -0.72
C GLY A 47 10.36 -11.32 -0.92
N LEU A 48 10.17 -12.11 0.14
CA LEU A 48 9.97 -13.56 0.07
C LEU A 48 8.47 -13.84 0.16
N TRP A 49 7.81 -13.84 -0.99
CA TRP A 49 6.37 -14.04 -1.06
C TRP A 49 5.94 -15.40 -0.50
N SER A 50 4.84 -15.41 0.26
CA SER A 50 4.17 -16.62 0.72
C SER A 50 2.64 -16.41 0.76
N PRO A 51 1.81 -17.44 0.47
CA PRO A 51 0.35 -17.31 0.39
C PRO A 51 -0.34 -16.87 1.70
N ASP A 52 0.25 -17.16 2.86
CA ASP A 52 -0.23 -16.69 4.17
C ASP A 52 -0.14 -15.16 4.33
N LEU A 53 0.65 -14.49 3.48
CA LEU A 53 0.82 -13.04 3.48
C LEU A 53 -0.27 -12.31 2.70
N VAL A 54 -1.19 -13.00 2.01
CA VAL A 54 -2.28 -12.36 1.25
C VAL A 54 -3.13 -11.45 2.12
N SER A 55 -3.73 -12.00 3.18
CA SER A 55 -4.61 -11.23 4.07
C SER A 55 -3.87 -10.10 4.79
N PRO A 56 -2.69 -10.32 5.41
CA PRO A 56 -1.90 -9.23 6.00
C PRO A 56 -1.55 -8.10 5.02
N THR A 57 -1.11 -8.45 3.80
CA THR A 57 -0.71 -7.45 2.80
C THR A 57 -1.91 -6.64 2.30
N TYR A 58 -3.06 -7.31 2.09
CA TYR A 58 -4.31 -6.63 1.73
C TYR A 58 -4.80 -5.69 2.85
N LEU A 59 -4.82 -6.16 4.10
CA LEU A 59 -5.24 -5.34 5.25
C LEU A 59 -4.33 -4.14 5.45
N PHE A 60 -3.02 -4.33 5.29
CA PHE A 60 -2.06 -3.23 5.30
C PHE A 60 -2.40 -2.16 4.24
N GLY A 61 -2.75 -2.56 3.01
CA GLY A 61 -3.26 -1.65 1.99
C GLY A 61 -4.50 -0.87 2.43
N ARG A 62 -5.47 -1.55 3.06
CA ARG A 62 -6.70 -0.92 3.59
C ARG A 62 -6.39 0.13 4.65
N GLU A 63 -5.47 -0.17 5.56
CA GLU A 63 -5.05 0.75 6.62
C GLU A 63 -4.36 2.00 6.05
N MET A 64 -3.44 1.83 5.09
CA MET A 64 -2.78 2.97 4.44
C MET A 64 -3.78 3.86 3.70
N ARG A 65 -4.79 3.26 3.05
CA ARG A 65 -5.87 4.02 2.42
C ARG A 65 -6.69 4.81 3.42
N GLN A 66 -6.97 4.26 4.59
CA GLN A 66 -7.71 4.98 5.63
C GLN A 66 -6.92 6.19 6.15
N ILE A 67 -5.60 6.02 6.37
CA ILE A 67 -4.72 7.13 6.77
C ILE A 67 -4.68 8.22 5.69
N PHE A 68 -4.69 7.81 4.42
CA PHE A 68 -4.70 8.71 3.27
C PHE A 68 -6.01 9.49 3.13
N ASP A 69 -7.15 8.80 3.17
CA ASP A 69 -8.49 9.42 3.02
C ASP A 69 -8.82 10.42 4.13
N ASN A 70 -8.32 10.19 5.35
CA ASN A 70 -8.50 11.12 6.47
C ASN A 70 -7.85 12.50 6.25
N ARG A 71 -7.14 12.68 5.13
CA ARG A 71 -6.40 13.88 4.81
C ARG A 71 -6.86 14.58 3.51
N SER A 72 -7.34 13.82 2.52
CA SER A 72 -7.28 14.27 1.13
C SER A 72 -8.64 14.70 0.56
N ASN A 73 -8.91 16.01 0.56
CA ASN A 73 -9.76 16.65 -0.45
C ASN A 73 -9.05 16.76 -1.82
N GLN A 74 -7.87 16.14 -1.99
CA GLN A 74 -7.07 16.17 -3.23
C GLN A 74 -7.23 14.86 -4.01
N ASP A 75 -7.21 14.99 -5.33
CA ASP A 75 -7.20 13.85 -6.24
C ASP A 75 -5.95 12.99 -6.04
N LEU A 76 -6.18 11.68 -6.08
CA LEU A 76 -5.23 10.66 -5.67
C LEU A 76 -4.14 10.49 -6.73
N GLY A 77 -2.96 11.04 -6.47
CA GLY A 77 -1.77 10.88 -7.32
C GLY A 77 -0.78 9.83 -6.79
N PHE A 78 -1.25 8.66 -6.35
CA PHE A 78 -0.34 7.59 -5.89
C PHE A 78 0.51 7.11 -7.07
N LYS A 79 1.80 7.47 -7.09
CA LYS A 79 2.68 7.20 -8.23
C LYS A 79 3.21 5.78 -8.16
N ILE A 80 2.58 4.90 -8.94
CA ILE A 80 2.99 3.51 -9.05
C ILE A 80 4.17 3.40 -10.02
N HIS A 81 5.29 2.85 -9.57
CA HIS A 81 6.42 2.61 -10.46
C HIS A 81 6.18 1.33 -11.30
N PRO A 82 6.47 1.31 -12.61
CA PRO A 82 6.21 0.13 -13.46
C PRO A 82 6.90 -1.16 -13.00
N ALA A 83 8.06 -1.05 -12.35
CA ALA A 83 8.76 -2.20 -11.78
C ALA A 83 7.99 -2.84 -10.60
N GLU A 84 7.31 -2.01 -9.79
CA GLU A 84 6.54 -2.47 -8.63
C GLU A 84 5.28 -3.25 -9.06
N LEU A 85 4.76 -2.96 -10.26
CA LEU A 85 3.62 -3.68 -10.85
C LEU A 85 3.92 -5.14 -11.21
N GLN A 86 5.19 -5.55 -11.19
CA GLN A 86 5.60 -6.94 -11.36
C GLN A 86 5.62 -7.71 -10.03
N SER A 87 5.44 -7.02 -8.90
CA SER A 87 5.46 -7.64 -7.57
C SER A 87 4.05 -8.06 -7.14
N ARG A 88 3.92 -9.35 -6.78
CA ARG A 88 2.67 -9.93 -6.26
C ARG A 88 2.21 -9.22 -4.98
N ALA A 89 3.13 -9.02 -4.03
CA ALA A 89 2.84 -8.34 -2.77
C ALA A 89 2.34 -6.92 -3.01
N TYR A 90 2.95 -6.23 -3.98
CA TYR A 90 2.56 -4.87 -4.33
C TYR A 90 1.15 -4.80 -4.93
N LEU A 91 0.80 -5.72 -5.85
CA LEU A 91 -0.55 -5.78 -6.43
C LEU A 91 -1.63 -6.12 -5.39
N ILE A 92 -1.32 -7.02 -4.45
CA ILE A 92 -2.23 -7.35 -3.34
C ILE A 92 -2.40 -6.16 -2.39
N PHE A 93 -1.31 -5.46 -2.09
CA PHE A 93 -1.36 -4.21 -1.33
C PHE A 93 -2.26 -3.18 -2.03
N LEU A 94 -2.07 -2.99 -3.35
CA LEU A 94 -2.89 -2.08 -4.15
C LEU A 94 -4.37 -2.48 -4.15
N ALA A 95 -4.70 -3.77 -4.17
CA ALA A 95 -6.08 -4.22 -4.05
C ALA A 95 -6.72 -3.76 -2.73
N GLY A 96 -5.96 -3.84 -1.64
CA GLY A 96 -6.36 -3.24 -0.36
C GLY A 96 -6.46 -1.72 -0.43
N PHE A 97 -5.43 -1.06 -0.95
CA PHE A 97 -5.32 0.40 -0.99
C PHE A 97 -6.42 1.06 -1.85
N PHE A 98 -6.80 0.44 -2.97
CA PHE A 98 -7.91 0.90 -3.81
C PHE A 98 -9.28 0.36 -3.38
N ARG A 99 -9.35 -0.26 -2.18
CA ARG A 99 -10.59 -0.79 -1.60
C ARG A 99 -11.31 -1.80 -2.48
N LYS A 100 -10.59 -2.51 -3.36
CA LYS A 100 -11.15 -3.58 -4.17
C LYS A 100 -11.53 -4.78 -3.28
N PRO A 101 -12.41 -5.68 -3.74
CA PRO A 101 -12.78 -6.86 -2.97
C PRO A 101 -11.57 -7.74 -2.65
N LEU A 102 -11.54 -8.36 -1.47
CA LEU A 102 -10.47 -9.29 -1.05
C LEU A 102 -10.27 -10.43 -2.05
N GLN A 103 -11.33 -10.86 -2.74
CA GLN A 103 -11.24 -11.89 -3.78
C GLN A 103 -10.21 -11.52 -4.86
N LEU A 104 -10.10 -10.24 -5.23
CA LEU A 104 -9.10 -9.78 -6.20
C LEU A 104 -7.67 -10.06 -5.72
N ALA A 105 -7.39 -9.87 -4.42
CA ALA A 105 -6.09 -10.19 -3.85
C ALA A 105 -5.82 -11.70 -3.84
N THR A 106 -6.84 -12.52 -3.58
CA THR A 106 -6.72 -13.98 -3.68
C THR A 106 -6.49 -14.45 -5.11
N ASP A 107 -7.12 -13.80 -6.09
CA ASP A 107 -6.94 -14.11 -7.51
C ASP A 107 -5.53 -13.72 -7.99
N ILE A 108 -5.00 -12.58 -7.52
CA ILE A 108 -3.62 -12.14 -7.79
C ILE A 108 -2.61 -13.15 -7.23
N ASP A 109 -2.81 -13.64 -6.00
CA ASP A 109 -1.91 -14.62 -5.37
C ASP A 109 -1.76 -15.90 -6.20
N ARG A 110 -2.89 -16.38 -6.73
CA ARG A 110 -2.97 -17.61 -7.53
C ARG A 110 -2.54 -17.41 -8.98
N ALA A 111 -2.37 -16.18 -9.43
CA ALA A 111 -2.07 -15.89 -10.81
C ALA A 111 -0.57 -15.97 -11.12
N SER A 112 -0.29 -16.40 -12.34
CA SER A 112 1.02 -16.27 -12.94
C SER A 112 1.35 -14.80 -13.24
N PRO A 113 2.63 -14.38 -13.20
CA PRO A 113 3.04 -13.00 -13.43
C PRO A 113 2.59 -12.38 -14.76
N GLU A 114 2.45 -13.17 -15.82
CA GLU A 114 1.93 -12.68 -17.11
C GLU A 114 0.51 -12.12 -17.05
N ARG A 115 -0.26 -12.47 -16.00
CA ARG A 115 -1.60 -11.93 -15.77
C ARG A 115 -1.59 -10.62 -14.97
N TYR A 116 -0.47 -10.21 -14.40
CA TYR A 116 -0.36 -9.00 -13.58
C TYR A 116 -0.83 -7.73 -14.30
N PRO A 117 -0.48 -7.48 -15.58
CA PRO A 117 -1.01 -6.34 -16.31
C PRO A 117 -2.54 -6.26 -16.34
N HIS A 118 -3.23 -7.40 -16.37
CA HIS A 118 -4.69 -7.43 -16.32
C HIS A 118 -5.22 -6.96 -14.95
N PHE A 119 -4.60 -7.39 -13.86
CA PHE A 119 -4.97 -6.94 -12.52
C PHE A 119 -4.69 -5.46 -12.31
N VAL A 120 -3.59 -4.92 -12.87
CA VAL A 120 -3.32 -3.48 -12.85
C VAL A 120 -4.48 -2.70 -13.47
N ASN A 121 -4.98 -3.13 -14.63
CA ASN A 121 -6.12 -2.48 -15.27
C ASN A 121 -7.38 -2.52 -14.38
N MET A 122 -7.63 -3.64 -13.70
CA MET A 122 -8.77 -3.77 -12.76
C MET A 122 -8.62 -2.92 -11.50
N LEU A 123 -7.37 -2.64 -11.07
CA LEU A 123 -7.06 -1.83 -9.91
C LEU A 123 -7.30 -0.33 -10.19
N ILE A 124 -6.96 0.12 -11.40
CA ILE A 124 -7.07 1.53 -11.82
C ILE A 124 -8.42 1.91 -12.45
N SER A 125 -9.24 0.92 -12.86
CA SER A 125 -10.62 1.11 -13.36
C SER A 125 -11.61 1.35 -12.23
#